data_AF-R8VUY5-F1
#
_entry.id   AF-R8VUY5-F1
#
_cell.length_a   1.000
_cell.length_b   1.000
_cell.length_c   1.000
_cell.angle_alpha   90.00
_cell.angle_beta   90.00
_cell.angle_gamma   90.00
#
_symmetry.space_group_name_H-M   'P 1'
#
loop_
_entity.id
_entity.type
_entity.pdbx_description
1 polymer ?
#
loop_
_entity_poly.entity_id
_entity_poly.type
_entity_poly.pdbx_seq_one_letter_code
_entity_poly.pdbx_strand_id
1 'polypeptide(L)'
;MILHPIYQKCVCLLFCARFLNTSKRIRGKTLQDFVVEHSPLRFSEVTSFNYRTPSLERSEIDRLRQYRNRLLSQGKIYIKDCQWNAISKDAEYEWRFYYDLAKESYDVQDVFKRQKNLYSDIRNTMKFVDQDGFEEKITEAYKKFRSKLKKLEYSKYVELQKAIKTRILDDLGYYGINLYRFERRMRPYTITHEVKRLEKCNSDEEEIQALLKMVWLDDVCFPSIYERLFDLPLQITQMYAEVFSKYLERAVILGCLILDELVEQGTFGDAWEKLFIDVSNKMAETVLYDPEKINFEITEKSQQKFMRILHASVLVEVCAACHRELELEDLLIE
;
A
#
# COMPACT_ATOMS: atom_id res chain seq x y z
N MET A 1 8.78 18.98 20.23
CA MET A 1 7.43 19.59 20.40
C MET A 1 6.61 19.70 19.11
N ILE A 2 7.21 19.79 17.91
CA ILE A 2 6.50 19.97 16.62
C ILE A 2 5.82 18.67 16.09
N LEU A 3 6.19 17.50 16.60
CA LEU A 3 5.59 16.20 16.22
C LEU A 3 4.15 16.01 16.73
N HIS A 4 3.77 16.63 17.84
CA HIS A 4 2.54 16.32 18.54
C HIS A 4 1.26 16.60 17.72
N PRO A 5 1.09 17.75 17.04
CA PRO A 5 -0.15 18.03 16.30
C PRO A 5 -0.30 17.21 15.01
N ILE A 6 0.80 16.94 14.30
CA ILE A 6 0.77 16.10 13.09
C ILE A 6 0.50 14.66 13.47
N TYR A 7 1.18 14.17 14.50
CA TYR A 7 0.97 12.82 15.01
C TYR A 7 -0.50 12.58 15.40
N GLN A 8 -1.12 13.52 16.13
CA GLN A 8 -2.53 13.44 16.49
C GLN A 8 -3.46 13.33 15.26
N LYS A 9 -3.18 14.11 14.20
CA LYS A 9 -3.95 14.04 12.95
C LYS A 9 -3.76 12.69 12.24
N CYS A 10 -2.53 12.17 12.18
CA CYS A 10 -2.24 10.85 11.58
C CYS A 10 -3.01 9.74 12.32
N VAL A 11 -2.96 9.75 13.65
CA VAL A 11 -3.67 8.80 14.49
C VAL A 11 -5.19 8.93 14.33
N CYS A 12 -5.72 10.15 14.28
CA CYS A 12 -7.15 10.40 14.08
C CYS A 12 -7.63 9.88 12.72
N LEU A 13 -6.93 10.20 11.63
CA LEU A 13 -7.22 9.65 10.31
C LEU A 13 -7.22 8.12 10.34
N LEU A 14 -6.20 7.54 10.98
CA LEU A 14 -6.06 6.10 11.08
C LEU A 14 -7.21 5.46 11.85
N PHE A 15 -7.66 6.07 12.94
CA PHE A 15 -8.79 5.59 13.74
C PHE A 15 -10.08 5.64 12.94
N CYS A 16 -10.39 6.77 12.29
CA CYS A 16 -11.57 6.92 11.45
C CYS A 16 -11.55 5.91 10.29
N ALA A 17 -10.45 5.84 9.53
CA ALA A 17 -10.31 4.92 8.40
C ALA A 17 -10.40 3.45 8.84
N ARG A 18 -9.79 3.10 9.98
CA ARG A 18 -9.82 1.72 10.47
C ARG A 18 -11.19 1.34 11.03
N PHE A 19 -11.82 2.23 11.78
CA PHE A 19 -13.14 2.00 12.35
C PHE A 19 -14.18 1.81 11.25
N LEU A 20 -14.21 2.70 10.25
CA LEU A 20 -15.12 2.59 9.10
C LEU A 20 -14.95 1.26 8.33
N ASN A 21 -13.71 0.78 8.19
CA ASN A 21 -13.41 -0.45 7.45
C ASN A 21 -13.74 -1.74 8.26
N THR A 22 -13.64 -1.69 9.58
CA THR A 22 -13.76 -2.89 10.43
C THR A 22 -15.05 -2.99 11.25
N SER A 23 -15.80 -1.88 11.36
CA SER A 23 -17.06 -1.86 12.09
C SER A 23 -18.11 -2.75 11.43
N LYS A 24 -18.71 -3.64 12.24
CA LYS A 24 -19.86 -4.47 11.82
C LYS A 24 -21.17 -3.69 11.76
N ARG A 25 -21.20 -2.46 12.30
CA ARG A 25 -22.36 -1.56 12.28
C ARG A 25 -22.65 -1.07 10.86
N ILE A 26 -21.60 -0.95 10.03
CA ILE A 26 -21.72 -0.61 8.62
C ILE A 26 -21.91 -1.88 7.80
N ARG A 27 -23.11 -2.09 7.27
CA ARG A 27 -23.38 -3.24 6.40
C ARG A 27 -22.60 -3.11 5.09
N GLY A 28 -21.70 -4.05 4.84
CA GLY A 28 -20.98 -4.18 3.57
C GLY A 28 -21.81 -4.89 2.49
N LYS A 29 -21.34 -4.77 1.25
CA LYS A 29 -21.89 -5.43 0.05
C LYS A 29 -21.33 -6.85 -0.07
N THR A 30 -22.14 -7.82 -0.50
CA THR A 30 -21.60 -9.18 -0.75
C THR A 30 -20.69 -9.18 -1.99
N LEU A 31 -19.81 -10.19 -2.13
CA LEU A 31 -19.02 -10.33 -3.36
C LEU A 31 -19.91 -10.49 -4.61
N GLN A 32 -21.05 -11.16 -4.46
CA GLN A 32 -22.01 -11.34 -5.56
C GLN A 32 -22.60 -10.00 -5.98
N ASP A 33 -23.17 -9.25 -5.03
CA ASP A 33 -23.78 -7.94 -5.31
C ASP A 33 -22.75 -7.00 -5.96
N PHE A 34 -21.51 -7.01 -5.47
CA PHE A 34 -20.43 -6.22 -6.03
C PHE A 34 -20.10 -6.60 -7.48
N VAL A 35 -20.01 -7.90 -7.80
CA VAL A 35 -19.73 -8.37 -9.16
C VAL A 35 -20.88 -8.01 -10.10
N VAL A 36 -22.12 -8.20 -9.67
CA VAL A 36 -23.31 -7.88 -10.48
C VAL A 36 -23.36 -6.39 -10.82
N GLU A 37 -22.99 -5.53 -9.88
CA GLU A 37 -23.07 -4.08 -10.03
C GLU A 37 -21.88 -3.47 -10.81
N HIS A 38 -20.67 -4.00 -10.65
CA HIS A 38 -19.45 -3.34 -11.16
C HIS A 38 -18.67 -4.11 -12.23
N SER A 39 -18.99 -5.39 -12.46
CA SER A 39 -18.25 -6.16 -13.46
C SER A 39 -18.40 -5.55 -14.86
N PRO A 40 -17.32 -5.47 -15.65
CA PRO A 40 -17.39 -5.02 -17.04
C PRO A 40 -18.22 -5.96 -17.92
N LEU A 41 -18.56 -7.17 -17.43
CA LEU A 41 -19.45 -8.11 -18.10
C LEU A 41 -20.93 -7.71 -18.04
N ARG A 42 -21.27 -6.67 -17.25
CA ARG A 42 -22.60 -6.03 -17.19
C ARG A 42 -23.73 -7.01 -16.90
N PHE A 43 -23.60 -7.77 -15.81
CA PHE A 43 -24.59 -8.78 -15.41
C PHE A 43 -25.95 -8.17 -14.99
N SER A 44 -25.96 -6.90 -14.56
CA SER A 44 -27.16 -6.15 -14.16
C SER A 44 -27.94 -5.52 -15.32
N GLU A 45 -27.32 -5.34 -16.49
CA GLU A 45 -27.93 -4.68 -17.64
C GLU A 45 -28.74 -5.67 -18.48
N VAL A 46 -30.05 -5.47 -18.60
CA VAL A 46 -30.96 -6.31 -19.39
C VAL A 46 -30.54 -6.44 -20.86
N THR A 47 -29.83 -5.43 -21.37
CA THR A 47 -29.32 -5.36 -22.74
C THR A 47 -28.01 -6.12 -22.95
N SER A 48 -27.35 -6.59 -21.88
CA SER A 48 -26.11 -7.35 -21.99
C SER A 48 -26.39 -8.80 -22.37
N PHE A 49 -25.55 -9.37 -23.24
CA PHE A 49 -25.56 -10.82 -23.54
C PHE A 49 -25.36 -11.67 -22.28
N ASN A 50 -24.69 -11.11 -21.26
CA ASN A 50 -24.39 -11.80 -20.01
C ASN A 50 -25.46 -11.60 -18.94
N TYR A 51 -26.54 -10.86 -19.22
CA TYR A 51 -27.61 -10.60 -18.26
C TYR A 51 -28.15 -11.91 -17.67
N ARG A 52 -28.12 -12.02 -16.34
CA ARG A 52 -28.57 -13.23 -15.60
C ARG A 52 -27.94 -14.54 -16.08
N THR A 53 -26.66 -14.54 -16.44
CA THR A 53 -25.91 -15.77 -16.77
C THR A 53 -25.23 -16.34 -15.52
N PRO A 54 -25.83 -17.30 -14.78
CA PRO A 54 -25.41 -17.60 -13.41
C PRO A 54 -24.05 -18.33 -13.35
N SER A 55 -23.68 -19.05 -14.40
CA SER A 55 -22.39 -19.74 -14.51
C SER A 55 -21.23 -18.75 -14.69
N LEU A 56 -21.40 -17.75 -15.55
CA LEU A 56 -20.39 -16.73 -15.80
C LEU A 56 -20.26 -15.78 -14.60
N GLU A 57 -21.37 -15.43 -13.97
CA GLU A 57 -21.39 -14.65 -12.72
C GLU A 57 -20.61 -15.38 -11.61
N ARG A 58 -20.87 -16.68 -11.39
CA ARG A 58 -20.13 -17.49 -10.41
C ARG A 58 -18.63 -17.55 -10.70
N SER A 59 -18.27 -17.73 -11.97
CA SER A 59 -16.86 -17.73 -12.40
C SER A 59 -16.17 -16.40 -12.06
N GLU A 60 -16.84 -15.28 -12.31
CA GLU A 60 -16.29 -13.95 -12.00
C GLU A 60 -16.21 -13.68 -10.50
N ILE A 61 -17.19 -14.15 -9.71
CA ILE A 61 -17.14 -14.13 -8.25
C ILE A 61 -15.93 -14.91 -7.73
N ASP A 62 -15.69 -16.12 -8.26
CA ASP A 62 -14.55 -16.94 -7.84
C ASP A 62 -13.21 -16.33 -8.25
N ARG A 63 -13.14 -15.71 -9.44
CA ARG A 63 -11.97 -14.95 -9.88
C ARG A 63 -11.67 -13.78 -8.96
N LEU A 64 -12.67 -12.97 -8.63
CA LEU A 64 -12.52 -11.85 -7.70
C LEU A 64 -12.13 -12.33 -6.30
N ARG A 65 -12.75 -13.41 -5.80
CA ARG A 65 -12.42 -14.03 -4.51
C ARG A 65 -10.96 -14.47 -4.48
N GLN A 66 -10.48 -15.19 -5.50
CA GLN A 66 -9.08 -15.61 -5.58
C GLN A 66 -8.13 -14.42 -5.64
N TYR A 67 -8.47 -13.40 -6.43
CA TYR A 67 -7.66 -12.19 -6.55
C TYR A 67 -7.55 -11.45 -5.21
N ARG A 68 -8.69 -11.26 -4.52
CA ARG A 68 -8.80 -10.66 -3.19
C ARG A 68 -8.00 -11.46 -2.17
N ASN A 69 -8.17 -12.78 -2.12
CA ASN A 69 -7.42 -13.65 -1.20
C ASN A 69 -5.91 -13.54 -1.40
N ARG A 70 -5.44 -13.47 -2.65
CA ARG A 70 -4.01 -13.28 -2.95
C ARG A 70 -3.51 -11.92 -2.48
N LEU A 71 -4.28 -10.84 -2.67
CA LEU A 71 -3.90 -9.52 -2.17
C LEU A 71 -3.90 -9.46 -0.64
N LEU A 72 -4.96 -9.96 0.00
CA LEU A 72 -5.13 -9.93 1.45
C LEU A 72 -4.10 -10.80 2.18
N SER A 73 -3.76 -11.98 1.63
CA SER A 73 -2.72 -12.84 2.20
C SER A 73 -1.31 -12.26 2.08
N GLN A 74 -1.12 -11.29 1.19
CA GLN A 74 0.15 -10.62 0.90
C GLN A 74 0.30 -9.25 1.59
N GLY A 75 -0.80 -8.61 2.01
CA GLY A 75 -0.78 -7.24 2.52
C GLY A 75 -0.81 -7.14 4.06
N LYS A 76 -0.09 -6.16 4.63
CA LYS A 76 -0.11 -5.80 6.06
C LYS A 76 -1.38 -5.04 6.51
N ILE A 77 -2.37 -4.83 5.62
CA ILE A 77 -3.44 -3.82 5.80
C ILE A 77 -4.73 -4.39 6.42
N TYR A 78 -5.04 -5.66 6.20
CA TYR A 78 -6.33 -6.26 6.57
C TYR A 78 -6.16 -7.32 7.65
N ILE A 79 -7.08 -7.35 8.61
CA ILE A 79 -7.22 -8.50 9.52
C ILE A 79 -7.63 -9.68 8.66
N LYS A 80 -6.79 -10.73 8.64
CA LYS A 80 -6.98 -11.91 7.80
C LYS A 80 -8.33 -12.59 8.03
N ASP A 81 -8.96 -12.45 9.19
CA ASP A 81 -10.11 -13.30 9.58
C ASP A 81 -11.50 -12.64 9.45
N CYS A 82 -11.60 -11.32 9.23
CA CYS A 82 -12.89 -10.62 9.34
C CYS A 82 -13.55 -10.19 8.01
N GLN A 83 -12.91 -10.39 6.86
CA GLN A 83 -13.36 -9.78 5.60
C GLN A 83 -13.86 -10.76 4.52
N TRP A 84 -13.95 -12.05 4.83
CA TRP A 84 -14.18 -13.09 3.82
C TRP A 84 -15.50 -12.97 3.05
N ASN A 85 -16.53 -12.35 3.62
CA ASN A 85 -17.89 -12.40 3.05
C ASN A 85 -18.42 -11.06 2.51
N ALA A 86 -17.95 -9.92 3.02
CA ALA A 86 -18.47 -8.60 2.64
C ALA A 86 -17.35 -7.61 2.29
N ILE A 87 -17.66 -6.72 1.34
CA ILE A 87 -16.88 -5.54 0.97
C ILE A 87 -17.47 -4.36 1.74
N SER A 88 -16.69 -3.70 2.60
CA SER A 88 -17.14 -2.49 3.28
C SER A 88 -17.36 -1.37 2.25
N LYS A 89 -18.30 -0.46 2.54
CA LYS A 89 -18.66 0.64 1.60
C LYS A 89 -17.45 1.47 1.19
N ASP A 90 -16.57 1.76 2.14
CA ASP A 90 -15.34 2.51 1.90
C ASP A 90 -14.32 1.69 1.07
N ALA A 91 -14.31 0.35 1.17
CA ALA A 91 -13.45 -0.53 0.37
C ALA A 91 -13.95 -0.79 -1.05
N GLU A 92 -15.22 -0.52 -1.32
CA GLU A 92 -15.82 -0.74 -2.64
C GLU A 92 -15.06 -0.03 -3.75
N TYR A 93 -14.72 1.24 -3.51
CA TYR A 93 -13.95 2.05 -4.44
C TYR A 93 -12.59 1.43 -4.78
N GLU A 94 -11.90 0.86 -3.79
CA GLU A 94 -10.62 0.18 -3.95
C GLU A 94 -10.76 -1.12 -4.73
N TRP A 95 -11.81 -1.91 -4.49
CA TRP A 95 -12.02 -3.15 -5.22
C TRP A 95 -12.49 -2.91 -6.65
N ARG A 96 -13.22 -1.82 -6.92
CA ARG A 96 -13.57 -1.41 -8.29
C ARG A 96 -12.32 -1.17 -9.14
N PHE A 97 -11.18 -0.82 -8.52
CA PHE A 97 -9.91 -0.63 -9.24
C PHE A 97 -9.46 -1.89 -9.96
N TYR A 98 -9.79 -3.07 -9.43
CA TYR A 98 -9.54 -4.32 -10.13
C TYR A 98 -10.16 -4.35 -11.53
N TYR A 99 -11.39 -3.84 -11.68
CA TYR A 99 -12.10 -3.80 -12.96
C TYR A 99 -11.67 -2.64 -13.84
N ASP A 100 -11.43 -1.48 -13.25
CA ASP A 100 -10.99 -0.33 -14.02
C ASP A 100 -9.59 -0.51 -14.59
N LEU A 101 -8.71 -1.24 -13.88
CA LEU A 101 -7.40 -1.60 -14.41
C LEU A 101 -7.50 -2.37 -15.74
N ALA A 102 -8.55 -3.16 -15.96
CA ALA A 102 -8.73 -3.88 -17.22
C ALA A 102 -9.06 -2.96 -18.41
N LYS A 103 -9.46 -1.71 -18.14
CA LYS A 103 -9.73 -0.67 -19.14
C LYS A 103 -8.49 0.17 -19.48
N GLU A 104 -7.47 0.12 -18.61
CA GLU A 104 -6.22 0.85 -18.80
C GLU A 104 -5.36 0.26 -19.93
N SER A 105 -4.32 0.99 -20.34
CA SER A 105 -3.38 0.50 -21.35
C SER A 105 -2.68 -0.80 -20.93
N TYR A 106 -2.22 -1.57 -21.91
CA TYR A 106 -1.50 -2.82 -21.65
C TYR A 106 -0.28 -2.61 -20.74
N ASP A 107 0.45 -1.52 -20.93
CA ASP A 107 1.65 -1.20 -20.14
C ASP A 107 1.32 -0.96 -18.67
N VAL A 108 0.23 -0.24 -18.37
CA VAL A 108 -0.23 -0.01 -16.99
C VAL A 108 -0.64 -1.33 -16.32
N GLN A 109 -1.37 -2.17 -17.04
CA GLN A 109 -1.77 -3.50 -16.56
C GLN A 109 -0.56 -4.40 -16.28
N ASP A 110 0.42 -4.42 -17.19
CA ASP A 110 1.62 -5.25 -17.09
C ASP A 110 2.51 -4.80 -15.92
N VAL A 111 2.72 -3.50 -15.72
CA VAL A 111 3.49 -3.00 -14.58
C VAL A 111 2.82 -3.31 -13.26
N PHE A 112 1.51 -3.10 -13.14
CA PHE A 112 0.78 -3.45 -11.93
C PHE A 112 0.91 -4.95 -11.60
N LYS A 113 0.82 -5.82 -12.62
CA LYS A 113 1.04 -7.26 -12.48
C LYS A 113 2.47 -7.58 -12.05
N ARG A 114 3.48 -6.93 -12.62
CA ARG A 114 4.89 -7.14 -12.28
C ARG A 114 5.21 -6.70 -10.86
N GLN A 115 4.76 -5.52 -10.44
CA GLN A 115 4.95 -5.01 -9.09
C GLN A 115 4.36 -5.96 -8.05
N LYS A 116 3.15 -6.49 -8.29
CA LYS A 116 2.52 -7.48 -7.40
C LYS A 116 3.33 -8.77 -7.26
N ASN A 117 3.98 -9.21 -8.34
CA ASN A 117 4.74 -10.46 -8.40
C ASN A 117 6.23 -10.29 -8.06
N LEU A 118 6.70 -9.06 -7.86
CA LEU A 118 8.11 -8.75 -7.66
C LEU A 118 8.67 -9.51 -6.44
N TYR A 119 8.00 -9.37 -5.30
CA TYR A 119 8.40 -9.96 -4.02
C TYR A 119 7.78 -11.34 -3.73
N SER A 120 7.15 -11.99 -4.70
CA SER A 120 6.40 -13.24 -4.44
C SER A 120 7.29 -14.37 -3.93
N ASP A 121 8.45 -14.54 -4.55
CA ASP A 121 9.31 -15.70 -4.32
C ASP A 121 10.06 -15.53 -3.00
N ILE A 122 10.60 -14.32 -2.75
CA ILE A 122 11.20 -13.94 -1.46
C ILE A 122 10.22 -14.21 -0.32
N ARG A 123 9.01 -13.64 -0.38
CA ARG A 123 8.01 -13.81 0.70
C ARG A 123 7.56 -15.25 0.90
N ASN A 124 7.57 -16.07 -0.15
CA ASN A 124 7.22 -17.48 -0.02
C ASN A 124 8.36 -18.28 0.62
N THR A 125 9.61 -17.98 0.28
CA THR A 125 10.78 -18.63 0.88
C THR A 125 10.97 -18.22 2.33
N MET A 126 10.76 -16.93 2.68
CA MET A 126 10.89 -16.41 4.04
C MET A 126 9.96 -17.08 5.07
N LYS A 127 8.86 -17.72 4.63
CA LYS A 127 7.98 -18.50 5.53
C LYS A 127 8.65 -19.76 6.10
N PHE A 128 9.78 -20.17 5.52
CA PHE A 128 10.48 -21.40 5.84
C PHE A 128 11.93 -21.11 6.25
N VAL A 129 12.16 -19.96 6.90
CA VAL A 129 13.49 -19.49 7.33
C VAL A 129 14.21 -20.52 8.22
N ASP A 130 13.46 -21.23 9.06
CA ASP A 130 14.02 -22.22 10.00
C ASP A 130 14.24 -23.62 9.39
N GLN A 131 14.08 -23.79 8.06
CA GLN A 131 14.22 -25.09 7.40
C GLN A 131 15.60 -25.31 6.78
N ASP A 132 16.05 -26.56 6.80
CA ASP A 132 17.27 -26.98 6.11
C ASP A 132 17.24 -26.60 4.61
N GLY A 133 18.38 -26.10 4.13
CA GLY A 133 18.52 -25.61 2.75
C GLY A 133 17.84 -24.26 2.48
N PHE A 134 17.45 -23.50 3.52
CA PHE A 134 16.90 -22.15 3.36
C PHE A 134 17.84 -21.23 2.57
N GLU A 135 19.14 -21.20 2.91
CA GLU A 135 20.12 -20.33 2.25
C GLU A 135 20.19 -20.53 0.73
N GLU A 136 20.14 -21.78 0.26
CA GLU A 136 20.13 -22.10 -1.17
C GLU A 136 18.83 -21.63 -1.83
N LYS A 137 17.69 -21.88 -1.18
CA LYS A 137 16.36 -21.49 -1.67
C LYS A 137 16.20 -19.97 -1.73
N ILE A 138 16.69 -19.23 -0.74
CA ILE A 138 16.57 -17.77 -0.69
C ILE A 138 17.53 -17.12 -1.69
N THR A 139 18.71 -17.69 -1.89
CA THR A 139 19.64 -17.26 -2.95
C THR A 139 19.02 -17.40 -4.33
N GLU A 140 18.35 -18.53 -4.61
CA GLU A 140 17.65 -18.74 -5.88
C GLU A 140 16.44 -17.80 -6.04
N ALA A 141 15.67 -17.57 -4.96
CA ALA A 141 14.58 -16.61 -4.96
C ALA A 141 15.08 -15.17 -5.19
N TYR A 142 16.24 -14.81 -4.65
CA TYR A 142 16.88 -13.52 -4.85
C TYR A 142 17.35 -13.32 -6.30
N LYS A 143 17.93 -14.35 -6.94
CA LYS A 143 18.25 -14.31 -8.38
C LYS A 143 17.00 -14.06 -9.23
N LYS A 144 15.89 -14.74 -8.92
CA LYS A 144 14.59 -14.53 -9.60
C LYS A 144 14.06 -13.12 -9.36
N PHE A 145 14.16 -12.60 -8.14
CA PHE A 145 13.80 -11.23 -7.80
C PHE A 145 14.59 -10.22 -8.66
N ARG A 146 15.92 -10.33 -8.74
CA ARG A 146 16.79 -9.48 -9.57
C ARG A 146 16.36 -9.51 -11.04
N SER A 147 16.04 -10.69 -11.57
CA SER A 147 15.54 -10.85 -12.95
C SER A 147 14.18 -10.16 -13.17
N LYS A 148 13.27 -10.21 -12.19
CA LYS A 148 11.98 -9.50 -12.25
C LYS A 148 12.15 -7.99 -12.15
N LEU A 149 13.03 -7.52 -11.26
CA LEU A 149 13.31 -6.11 -11.02
C LEU A 149 13.78 -5.41 -12.29
N LYS A 150 14.70 -6.02 -13.05
CA LYS A 150 15.20 -5.50 -14.34
C LYS A 150 14.12 -5.28 -15.39
N LYS A 151 12.95 -5.92 -15.24
CA LYS A 151 11.83 -5.79 -16.18
C LYS A 151 10.80 -4.74 -15.75
N LEU A 152 11.06 -4.00 -14.67
CA LEU A 152 10.19 -2.96 -14.16
C LEU A 152 10.75 -1.59 -14.55
N GLU A 153 10.07 -0.91 -15.46
CA GLU A 153 10.44 0.43 -15.91
C GLU A 153 9.77 1.49 -15.03
N TYR A 154 10.56 2.46 -14.56
CA TYR A 154 10.10 3.57 -13.73
C TYR A 154 9.11 4.47 -14.47
N SER A 155 9.32 4.70 -15.76
CA SER A 155 8.41 5.46 -16.61
C SER A 155 7.00 4.87 -16.60
N LYS A 156 6.90 3.55 -16.79
CA LYS A 156 5.62 2.83 -16.74
C LYS A 156 5.04 2.75 -15.32
N TYR A 157 5.89 2.70 -14.28
CA TYR A 157 5.45 2.84 -12.89
C TYR A 157 4.81 4.20 -12.64
N VAL A 158 5.38 5.29 -13.17
CA VAL A 158 4.83 6.65 -13.09
C VAL A 158 3.47 6.73 -13.78
N GLU A 159 3.31 6.13 -14.97
CA GLU A 159 2.01 6.10 -15.67
C GLU A 159 0.95 5.35 -14.85
N LEU A 160 1.30 4.23 -14.22
CA LEU A 160 0.41 3.55 -13.27
C LEU A 160 0.01 4.45 -12.10
N GLN A 161 0.96 5.23 -11.53
CA GLN A 161 0.62 6.15 -10.43
C GLN A 161 -0.30 7.28 -10.90
N LYS A 162 -0.10 7.82 -12.11
CA LYS A 162 -0.99 8.84 -12.70
C LYS A 162 -2.40 8.31 -12.91
N ALA A 163 -2.56 7.10 -13.45
CA ALA A 163 -3.89 6.48 -13.65
C ALA A 163 -4.65 6.33 -12.32
N ILE A 164 -3.96 5.89 -11.26
CA ILE A 164 -4.58 5.76 -9.93
C ILE A 164 -4.86 7.12 -9.30
N LYS A 165 -3.97 8.11 -9.47
CA LYS A 165 -4.20 9.48 -9.02
C LYS A 165 -5.49 10.05 -9.62
N THR A 166 -5.64 10.00 -10.95
CA THR A 166 -6.84 10.51 -11.65
C THR A 166 -8.10 9.92 -11.04
N ARG A 167 -8.12 8.60 -10.89
CA ARG A 167 -9.23 7.88 -10.28
C ARG A 167 -9.58 8.44 -8.89
N ILE A 168 -8.58 8.63 -8.00
CA ILE A 168 -8.81 9.15 -6.63
C ILE A 168 -9.41 10.56 -6.64
N LEU A 169 -9.02 11.39 -7.60
CA LEU A 169 -9.57 12.74 -7.75
C LEU A 169 -10.97 12.74 -8.34
N ASP A 170 -11.35 11.70 -9.10
CA ASP A 170 -12.70 11.54 -9.67
C ASP A 170 -13.77 11.17 -8.62
N ASP A 171 -13.40 10.56 -7.49
CA ASP A 171 -14.30 10.21 -6.38
C ASP A 171 -13.78 10.76 -5.03
N LEU A 172 -14.23 11.98 -4.71
CA LEU A 172 -13.85 12.66 -3.48
C LEU A 172 -14.62 12.17 -2.24
N GLY A 173 -15.61 11.30 -2.39
CA GLY A 173 -16.44 10.83 -1.27
C GLY A 173 -15.62 10.19 -0.16
N TYR A 174 -14.65 9.35 -0.54
CA TYR A 174 -13.73 8.66 0.38
C TYR A 174 -12.27 9.07 0.18
N TYR A 175 -12.04 10.31 -0.29
CA TYR A 175 -10.72 10.83 -0.69
C TYR A 175 -9.59 10.47 0.27
N GLY A 176 -9.71 10.82 1.56
CA GLY A 176 -8.64 10.62 2.53
C GLY A 176 -8.35 9.15 2.83
N ILE A 177 -9.38 8.31 2.87
CA ILE A 177 -9.24 6.87 3.10
C ILE A 177 -8.61 6.19 1.88
N ASN A 178 -9.04 6.59 0.68
CA ASN A 178 -8.51 6.07 -0.58
C ASN A 178 -7.05 6.47 -0.77
N LEU A 179 -6.71 7.73 -0.48
CA LEU A 179 -5.34 8.22 -0.54
C LEU A 179 -4.43 7.50 0.46
N TYR A 180 -4.90 7.32 1.70
CA TYR A 180 -4.18 6.56 2.72
C TYR A 180 -3.88 5.12 2.28
N ARG A 181 -4.88 4.42 1.74
CA ARG A 181 -4.71 3.04 1.25
C ARG A 181 -3.78 2.97 0.07
N PHE A 182 -3.89 3.92 -0.85
CA PHE A 182 -3.03 3.99 -2.02
C PHE A 182 -1.57 4.19 -1.61
N GLU A 183 -1.30 5.14 -0.71
CA GLU A 183 0.04 5.35 -0.16
C GLU A 183 0.57 4.10 0.54
N ARG A 184 -0.24 3.49 1.41
CA ARG A 184 0.18 2.30 2.15
C ARG A 184 0.43 1.07 1.28
N ARG A 185 -0.17 0.95 0.09
CA ARG A 185 -0.02 -0.22 -0.79
C ARG A 185 1.05 -0.05 -1.86
N MET A 186 1.08 1.13 -2.48
CA MET A 186 1.85 1.38 -3.70
C MET A 186 2.92 2.46 -3.50
N ARG A 187 2.87 3.18 -2.38
CA ARG A 187 3.79 4.25 -1.99
C ARG A 187 4.09 5.26 -3.11
N PRO A 188 3.11 5.72 -3.92
CA PRO A 188 3.34 6.67 -5.02
C PRO A 188 4.09 7.91 -4.59
N TYR A 189 3.69 8.57 -3.50
CA TYR A 189 4.38 9.76 -3.03
C TYR A 189 5.76 9.39 -2.54
N THR A 190 5.86 8.40 -1.65
CA THR A 190 7.13 8.08 -1.01
C THR A 190 8.17 7.60 -2.02
N ILE A 191 7.84 6.66 -2.92
CA ILE A 191 8.77 6.15 -3.93
C ILE A 191 9.20 7.24 -4.92
N THR A 192 8.26 8.04 -5.45
CA THR A 192 8.63 9.11 -6.38
C THR A 192 9.51 10.16 -5.70
N HIS A 193 9.23 10.48 -4.44
CA HIS A 193 10.03 11.40 -3.64
C HIS A 193 11.42 10.83 -3.30
N GLU A 194 11.50 9.56 -2.92
CA GLU A 194 12.75 8.83 -2.67
C GLU A 194 13.64 8.83 -3.92
N VAL A 195 13.09 8.56 -5.11
CA VAL A 195 13.84 8.63 -6.38
C VAL A 195 14.45 10.02 -6.55
N LYS A 196 13.66 11.09 -6.39
CA LYS A 196 14.14 12.48 -6.49
C LYS A 196 15.16 12.85 -5.43
N ARG A 197 15.11 12.21 -4.27
CA ARG A 197 16.09 12.40 -3.21
C ARG A 197 17.41 11.75 -3.56
N LEU A 198 17.40 10.50 -4.02
CA LEU A 198 18.63 9.81 -4.44
C LEU A 198 19.28 10.45 -5.68
N GLU A 199 18.50 11.09 -6.56
CA GLU A 199 19.03 11.89 -7.67
C GLU A 199 19.87 13.09 -7.22
N LYS A 200 19.67 13.57 -5.99
CA LYS A 200 20.38 14.71 -5.39
C LYS A 200 21.57 14.32 -4.51
N CYS A 201 21.78 13.04 -4.25
CA CYS A 201 22.95 12.56 -3.52
C CYS A 201 24.22 12.85 -4.34
N ASN A 202 25.24 13.41 -3.67
CA ASN A 202 26.50 13.79 -4.31
C ASN A 202 27.59 12.71 -4.17
N SER A 203 27.37 11.72 -3.31
CA SER A 203 28.28 10.61 -3.07
C SER A 203 27.54 9.29 -2.86
N ASP A 204 28.25 8.19 -3.08
CA ASP A 204 27.76 6.83 -2.82
C ASP A 204 27.44 6.62 -1.33
N GLU A 205 28.22 7.20 -0.43
CA GLU A 205 27.98 7.13 1.02
C GLU A 205 26.66 7.82 1.42
N GLU A 206 26.38 9.01 0.87
CA GLU A 206 25.10 9.69 1.07
C GLU A 206 23.93 8.85 0.55
N GLU A 207 24.11 8.20 -0.61
CA GLU A 207 23.08 7.36 -1.22
C GLU A 207 22.80 6.10 -0.39
N ILE A 208 23.85 5.42 0.09
CA ILE A 208 23.76 4.25 0.97
C ILE A 208 23.02 4.62 2.26
N GLN A 209 23.40 5.72 2.91
CA GLN A 209 22.73 6.16 4.14
C GLN A 209 21.25 6.48 3.89
N ALA A 210 20.94 7.11 2.75
CA ALA A 210 19.57 7.38 2.35
C ALA A 210 18.78 6.09 2.12
N LEU A 211 19.32 5.12 1.39
CA LEU A 211 18.69 3.82 1.14
C LEU A 211 18.41 3.06 2.44
N LEU A 212 19.36 3.03 3.37
CA LEU A 212 19.16 2.40 4.68
C LEU A 212 18.01 3.05 5.46
N LYS A 213 17.94 4.38 5.48
CA LYS A 213 16.80 5.10 6.10
C LYS A 213 15.46 4.73 5.43
N MET A 214 15.43 4.62 4.10
CA MET A 214 14.22 4.22 3.36
C MET A 214 13.77 2.81 3.75
N VAL A 215 14.72 1.88 3.93
CA VAL A 215 14.42 0.51 4.40
C VAL A 215 13.83 0.54 5.81
N TRP A 216 14.43 1.28 6.75
CA TRP A 216 13.90 1.38 8.11
C TRP A 216 12.50 2.00 8.14
N LEU A 217 12.24 2.98 7.28
CA LEU A 217 10.99 3.71 7.24
C LEU A 217 9.91 3.08 6.33
N ASP A 218 10.14 1.87 5.79
CA ASP A 218 9.21 1.20 4.86
C ASP A 218 7.79 1.05 5.43
N ASP A 219 7.67 0.86 6.76
CA ASP A 219 6.39 0.72 7.44
C ASP A 219 5.73 2.05 7.86
N VAL A 220 6.40 3.20 7.67
CA VAL A 220 5.86 4.53 8.00
C VAL A 220 4.94 5.01 6.88
N CYS A 221 3.65 4.69 7.01
CA CYS A 221 2.63 4.97 6.00
C CYS A 221 2.13 6.44 5.90
N PHE A 222 2.66 7.35 6.72
CA PHE A 222 2.30 8.78 6.69
C PHE A 222 3.48 9.60 6.22
N PRO A 223 3.45 10.12 4.98
CA PRO A 223 4.53 10.96 4.44
C PRO A 223 4.95 12.12 5.34
N SER A 224 3.99 12.81 5.99
CA SER A 224 4.33 13.89 6.93
C SER A 224 5.17 13.45 8.14
N ILE A 225 5.06 12.18 8.57
CA ILE A 225 5.89 11.58 9.63
C ILE A 225 7.18 11.04 9.02
N TYR A 226 7.07 10.32 7.90
CA TYR A 226 8.19 9.75 7.16
C TYR A 226 9.29 10.80 6.91
N GLU A 227 8.92 11.94 6.34
CA GLU A 227 9.85 13.04 6.01
C GLU A 227 10.60 13.53 7.25
N ARG A 228 9.89 13.71 8.37
CA ARG A 228 10.51 14.16 9.63
C ARG A 228 11.45 13.13 10.24
N LEU A 229 11.16 11.85 10.11
CA LEU A 229 12.02 10.77 10.60
C LEU A 229 13.22 10.56 9.69
N PHE A 230 13.06 10.82 8.39
CA PHE A 230 14.14 10.71 7.41
C PHE A 230 15.24 11.75 7.64
N ASP A 231 14.87 12.97 8.05
CA ASP A 231 15.81 14.05 8.34
C ASP A 231 16.69 13.80 9.58
N LEU A 232 16.34 12.81 10.41
CA LEU A 232 17.12 12.45 11.60
C LEU A 232 18.38 11.66 11.24
N PRO A 233 19.42 11.61 12.10
CA PRO A 233 20.54 10.70 11.94
C PRO A 233 20.09 9.24 11.81
N LEU A 234 20.80 8.43 11.02
CA LEU A 234 20.43 7.04 10.70
C LEU A 234 20.11 6.19 11.95
N GLN A 235 20.95 6.27 12.98
CA GLN A 235 20.77 5.51 14.23
C GLN A 235 19.47 5.91 14.95
N ILE A 236 19.12 7.19 14.91
CA ILE A 236 17.88 7.71 15.50
C ILE A 236 16.69 7.25 14.66
N THR A 237 16.77 7.34 13.33
CA THR A 237 15.74 6.85 12.41
C THR A 237 15.42 5.37 12.67
N GLN A 238 16.44 4.52 12.78
CA GLN A 238 16.29 3.10 13.08
C GLN A 238 15.56 2.87 14.41
N MET A 239 16.03 3.51 15.49
CA MET A 239 15.43 3.37 16.82
C MET A 239 13.94 3.75 16.82
N TYR A 240 13.56 4.84 16.12
CA TYR A 240 12.15 5.23 15.99
C TYR A 240 11.34 4.26 15.14
N ALA A 241 11.88 3.80 14.01
CA ALA A 241 11.20 2.87 13.12
C ALA A 241 10.81 1.56 13.81
N GLU A 242 11.72 0.99 14.62
CA GLU A 242 11.49 -0.25 15.37
C GLU A 242 10.33 -0.16 16.37
N VAL A 243 10.08 1.03 16.93
CA VAL A 243 9.03 1.28 17.91
C VAL A 243 7.73 1.74 17.25
N PHE A 244 7.83 2.52 16.17
CA PHE A 244 6.69 3.21 15.54
C PHE A 244 5.57 2.24 15.13
N SER A 245 5.92 1.17 14.41
CA SER A 245 4.92 0.20 13.91
C SER A 245 4.16 -0.50 15.04
N LYS A 246 4.88 -0.94 16.09
CA LYS A 246 4.29 -1.59 17.27
C LYS A 246 3.38 -0.64 18.04
N TYR A 247 3.80 0.61 18.19
CA TYR A 247 3.03 1.63 18.87
C TYR A 247 1.76 2.00 18.10
N LEU A 248 1.87 2.17 16.78
CA LEU A 248 0.74 2.50 15.91
C LEU A 248 -0.32 1.39 15.93
N GLU A 249 0.10 0.12 15.86
CA GLU A 249 -0.81 -1.03 15.92
C GLU A 249 -1.62 -1.04 17.23
N ARG A 250 -0.95 -0.87 18.37
CA ARG A 250 -1.63 -0.79 19.69
C ARG A 250 -2.57 0.40 19.78
N ALA A 251 -2.13 1.57 19.32
CA ALA A 251 -2.93 2.78 19.33
C ALA A 251 -4.21 2.60 18.52
N VAL A 252 -4.13 1.96 17.35
CA VAL A 252 -5.29 1.67 16.48
C VAL A 252 -6.33 0.82 17.19
N ILE A 253 -5.91 -0.28 17.82
CA ILE A 253 -6.84 -1.19 18.50
C ILE A 253 -7.58 -0.45 19.62
N LEU A 254 -6.84 0.26 20.47
CA LEU A 254 -7.43 1.03 21.56
C LEU A 254 -8.34 2.14 21.03
N GLY A 255 -7.91 2.86 20.00
CA GLY A 255 -8.70 3.91 19.36
C GLY A 255 -10.01 3.39 18.78
N CYS A 256 -9.99 2.24 18.11
CA CYS A 256 -11.21 1.63 17.57
C CYS A 256 -12.17 1.17 18.67
N LEU A 257 -11.67 0.64 19.80
CA LEU A 257 -12.52 0.29 20.95
C LEU A 257 -13.17 1.52 21.58
N ILE A 258 -12.42 2.61 21.74
CA ILE A 258 -12.93 3.88 22.24
C ILE A 258 -14.00 4.43 21.29
N LEU A 259 -13.74 4.44 19.98
CA LEU A 259 -14.72 4.90 18.99
C LEU A 259 -15.99 4.04 18.99
N ASP A 260 -15.87 2.72 19.19
CA ASP A 260 -17.03 1.83 19.25
C ASP A 260 -17.96 2.19 20.41
N GLU A 261 -17.39 2.36 21.61
CA GLU A 261 -18.13 2.78 22.81
C GLU A 261 -18.79 4.15 22.61
N LEU A 262 -18.07 5.13 22.07
CA LEU A 262 -18.60 6.47 21.85
C LEU A 262 -19.74 6.49 20.82
N VAL A 263 -19.66 5.66 19.78
CA VAL A 263 -20.74 5.48 18.81
C VAL A 263 -21.94 4.80 19.45
N GLU A 264 -21.73 3.78 20.29
CA GLU A 264 -22.81 3.09 21.01
C GLU A 264 -23.57 4.02 21.97
N GLN A 265 -22.84 4.90 22.65
CA GLN A 265 -23.41 5.93 23.52
C GLN A 265 -24.11 7.07 22.74
N GLY A 266 -24.08 7.07 21.40
CA GLY A 266 -24.69 8.11 20.58
C GLY A 266 -23.94 9.44 20.58
N THR A 267 -22.67 9.47 21.03
CA THR A 267 -21.86 10.70 21.19
C THR A 267 -21.77 11.53 19.90
N PHE A 268 -21.73 10.86 18.75
CA PHE A 268 -21.57 11.47 17.43
C PHE A 268 -22.89 11.62 16.66
N GLY A 269 -24.02 11.19 17.23
CA GLY A 269 -25.31 11.11 16.57
C GLY A 269 -25.38 10.10 15.42
N ASP A 270 -26.52 10.06 14.72
CA ASP A 270 -26.81 9.05 13.68
C ASP A 270 -25.94 9.21 12.42
N ALA A 271 -25.38 10.39 12.20
CA ALA A 271 -24.55 10.71 11.03
C ALA A 271 -23.04 10.49 11.24
N TRP A 272 -22.66 9.70 12.25
CA TRP A 272 -21.26 9.45 12.61
C TRP A 272 -20.41 8.89 11.46
N GLU A 273 -20.99 8.06 10.58
CA GLU A 273 -20.29 7.52 9.40
C GLU A 273 -19.77 8.66 8.52
N LYS A 274 -20.65 9.63 8.22
CA LYS A 274 -20.32 10.80 7.41
C LYS A 274 -19.33 11.70 8.12
N LEU A 275 -19.48 11.90 9.43
CA LEU A 275 -18.53 12.67 10.23
C LEU A 275 -17.11 12.12 10.11
N PHE A 276 -16.93 10.80 10.24
CA PHE A 276 -15.59 10.19 10.18
C PHE A 276 -14.98 10.27 8.78
N ILE A 277 -15.80 10.16 7.74
CA ILE A 277 -15.38 10.38 6.35
C ILE A 277 -14.92 11.83 6.16
N ASP A 278 -15.73 12.81 6.56
CA ASP A 278 -15.43 14.23 6.41
C ASP A 278 -14.16 14.64 7.17
N VAL A 279 -13.99 14.12 8.40
CA VAL A 279 -12.78 14.31 9.21
C VAL A 279 -11.55 13.73 8.50
N SER A 280 -11.66 12.51 7.96
CA SER A 280 -10.57 11.86 7.24
C SER A 280 -10.17 12.63 5.98
N ASN A 281 -11.16 13.08 5.20
CA ASN A 281 -10.94 13.87 3.99
C ASN A 281 -10.27 15.21 4.31
N LYS A 282 -10.72 15.90 5.37
CA LYS A 282 -10.14 17.18 5.80
C LYS A 282 -8.68 17.06 6.27
N MET A 283 -8.29 15.92 6.83
CA MET A 283 -6.91 15.69 7.31
C MET A 283 -5.96 15.17 6.24
N ALA A 284 -6.48 14.61 5.15
CA ALA A 284 -5.73 13.84 4.16
C ALA A 284 -4.46 14.55 3.68
N GLU A 285 -4.58 15.75 3.12
CA GLU A 285 -3.43 16.46 2.54
C GLU A 285 -2.43 16.96 3.58
N THR A 286 -2.86 17.15 4.82
CA THR A 286 -1.96 17.58 5.90
C THR A 286 -1.04 16.44 6.35
N VAL A 287 -1.56 15.21 6.40
CA VAL A 287 -0.84 14.06 6.98
C VAL A 287 -0.27 13.11 5.94
N LEU A 288 -0.88 13.08 4.76
CA LEU A 288 -0.43 12.36 3.57
C LEU A 288 0.29 13.34 2.67
N TYR A 289 -0.37 13.80 1.62
CA TYR A 289 0.15 14.75 0.63
C TYR A 289 -1.01 15.24 -0.23
N ASP A 290 -0.75 16.30 -0.98
CA ASP A 290 -1.59 16.73 -2.08
C ASP A 290 -1.19 15.93 -3.35
N PRO A 291 -2.08 15.09 -3.91
CA PRO A 291 -1.79 14.29 -5.10
C PRO A 291 -1.46 15.13 -6.33
N GLU A 292 -1.92 16.38 -6.39
CA GLU A 292 -1.59 17.33 -7.46
C GLU A 292 -0.12 17.71 -7.46
N LYS A 293 0.54 17.66 -6.30
CA LYS A 293 1.92 18.12 -6.10
C LYS A 293 2.98 17.02 -6.25
N ILE A 294 2.59 15.79 -6.61
CA ILE A 294 3.57 14.72 -6.85
C ILE A 294 4.42 15.08 -8.08
N ASN A 295 5.74 15.04 -7.92
CA ASN A 295 6.66 15.24 -9.04
C ASN A 295 6.87 13.92 -9.82
N PHE A 296 6.21 13.82 -10.96
CA PHE A 296 6.32 12.69 -11.89
C PHE A 296 7.38 12.87 -12.99
N GLU A 297 8.25 13.87 -12.89
CA GLU A 297 9.35 14.08 -13.83
C GLU A 297 10.30 12.89 -13.86
N ILE A 298 10.71 12.46 -15.05
CA ILE A 298 11.63 11.34 -15.25
C ILE A 298 12.95 11.90 -15.77
N THR A 299 14.05 11.57 -15.10
CA THR A 299 15.41 11.88 -15.54
C THR A 299 16.12 10.61 -15.99
N GLU A 300 17.28 10.77 -16.62
CA GLU A 300 18.15 9.64 -17.01
C GLU A 300 18.55 8.75 -15.82
N LYS A 301 18.66 9.33 -14.61
CA LYS A 301 19.04 8.60 -13.39
C LYS A 301 17.84 7.93 -12.69
N SER A 302 16.61 8.32 -12.99
CA SER A 302 15.42 7.88 -12.24
C SER A 302 15.27 6.36 -12.21
N GLN A 303 15.53 5.69 -13.35
CA GLN A 303 15.41 4.23 -13.45
C GLN A 303 16.36 3.51 -12.50
N GLN A 304 17.62 3.92 -12.44
CA GLN A 304 18.62 3.32 -11.57
C GLN A 304 18.25 3.52 -10.10
N LYS A 305 17.86 4.74 -9.71
CA LYS A 305 17.46 5.05 -8.34
C LYS A 305 16.23 4.27 -7.90
N PHE A 306 15.23 4.15 -8.79
CA PHE A 306 14.05 3.34 -8.55
C PHE A 306 14.39 1.86 -8.31
N MET A 307 15.30 1.29 -9.11
CA MET A 307 15.75 -0.09 -8.91
C MET A 307 16.45 -0.27 -7.57
N ARG A 308 17.34 0.65 -7.17
CA ARG A 308 18.05 0.62 -5.89
C ARG A 308 17.09 0.67 -4.70
N ILE A 309 16.06 1.52 -4.74
CA ILE A 309 15.01 1.59 -3.70
C ILE A 309 14.32 0.24 -3.52
N LEU A 310 13.83 -0.35 -4.62
CA LEU A 310 13.09 -1.61 -4.57
C LEU A 310 13.95 -2.81 -4.16
N HIS A 311 15.25 -2.73 -4.44
CA HIS A 311 16.25 -3.76 -4.13
C HIS A 311 16.73 -3.69 -2.69
N ALA A 312 16.97 -2.50 -2.14
CA ALA A 312 17.54 -2.30 -0.83
C ALA A 312 16.76 -3.02 0.28
N SER A 313 15.42 -2.94 0.26
CA SER A 313 14.58 -3.62 1.25
C SER A 313 14.74 -5.14 1.23
N VAL A 314 14.86 -5.73 0.04
CA VAL A 314 15.06 -7.18 -0.12
C VAL A 314 16.45 -7.60 0.30
N LEU A 315 17.47 -6.83 -0.07
CA LEU A 315 18.85 -7.17 0.28
C LEU A 315 19.03 -7.20 1.80
N VAL A 316 18.58 -6.15 2.49
CA VAL A 316 18.68 -6.05 3.95
C VAL A 316 17.93 -7.22 4.62
N GLU A 317 16.72 -7.54 4.17
CA GLU A 317 15.92 -8.64 4.72
C GLU A 317 16.59 -10.01 4.48
N VAL A 318 17.17 -10.23 3.29
CA VAL A 318 17.86 -11.48 2.95
C VAL A 318 19.15 -11.64 3.75
N CYS A 319 19.97 -10.60 3.89
CA CYS A 319 21.18 -10.65 4.71
C CYS A 319 20.84 -10.94 6.17
N ALA A 320 19.83 -10.27 6.73
CA ALA A 320 19.35 -10.51 8.09
C ALA A 320 18.87 -11.96 8.28
N ALA A 321 18.08 -12.49 7.35
CA ALA A 321 17.55 -13.86 7.43
C ALA A 321 18.63 -14.95 7.30
N CYS A 322 19.74 -14.65 6.61
CA CYS A 322 20.88 -15.58 6.45
C CYS A 322 21.98 -15.36 7.50
N HIS A 323 21.79 -14.47 8.48
CA HIS A 323 22.84 -14.05 9.44
C HIS A 323 24.14 -13.62 8.75
N ARG A 324 24.02 -12.97 7.59
CA ARG A 324 25.15 -12.44 6.81
C ARG A 324 25.36 -10.97 7.11
N GLU A 325 26.63 -10.56 7.11
CA GLU A 325 26.98 -9.15 7.12
C GLU A 325 26.52 -8.48 5.82
N LEU A 326 25.99 -7.27 5.94
CA LEU A 326 25.55 -6.48 4.80
C LEU A 326 26.73 -5.67 4.29
N GLU A 327 27.27 -6.06 3.13
CA GLU A 327 28.18 -5.23 2.36
C GLU A 327 27.38 -4.02 1.82
N LEU A 328 27.75 -2.81 2.23
CA LEU A 328 26.93 -1.62 1.97
C LEU A 328 26.91 -1.26 0.48
N GLU A 329 27.99 -1.54 -0.23
CA GLU A 329 28.15 -1.33 -1.66
C GLU A 329 27.16 -2.16 -2.48
N ASP A 330 26.70 -3.32 -1.95
CA ASP A 330 25.72 -4.16 -2.63
C ASP A 330 24.35 -3.47 -2.77
N LEU A 331 24.07 -2.40 -1.99
CA LEU A 331 22.88 -1.56 -2.15
C LEU A 331 22.90 -0.75 -3.45
N LEU A 332 24.09 -0.46 -3.99
CA LEU A 332 24.29 0.41 -5.16
C LEU A 332 24.26 -0.36 -6.47
N ILE A 333 23.28 -1.24 -6.61
CA ILE A 333 23.14 -2.09 -7.79
C ILE A 333 23.19 -1.32 -9.11
N GLU A 334 23.79 -1.96 -10.10
CA GLU A 334 23.78 -1.53 -11.51
C GLU A 334 22.54 -2.01 -12.26
#